data_AF-A0A2K8XBU0-F1
#
_entry.id   AF-A0A2K8XBU0-F1
#
_cell.length_a   1.000
_cell.length_b   1.000
_cell.length_c   1.000
_cell.angle_alpha   90.00
_cell.angle_beta   90.00
_cell.angle_gamma   90.00
#
_symmetry.space_group_name_H-M   'P 1'
#
loop_
_entity.id
_entity.type
_entity.pdbx_description
1 polymer ?
#
loop_
_entity_poly.entity_id
_entity_poly.type
_entity_poly.pdbx_seq_one_letter_code
_entity_poly.pdbx_strand_id
1 'polypeptide(L)'
;MKITTLPLALLFSAFAFAQVGINTTDPQAELDVNGSLIVRSLNTNHTTRRAVRLVGVDATGRMVPVAMGENVELEDNKVVAKKQRLEFGELPSLIIPGNGRIDNLDIVILPGEPNHGKSIIRLVHPNPTTSGSNQLTISGIKSAPDGTQIWLYPTEGDLVLLDLNTNSSTENQIQNNIRLRCSQYEMIQLVYDRAAEKWVVMNHH
;
A
#
# COMPACT_ATOMS: atom_id res chain seq x y z
N MET A 1 14.99 -44.51 -58.75
CA MET A 1 15.73 -43.78 -57.68
C MET A 1 15.66 -42.28 -58.01
N LYS A 2 15.47 -41.32 -57.07
CA LYS A 2 16.38 -40.91 -55.96
C LYS A 2 17.76 -40.51 -56.52
N ILE A 3 18.40 -39.36 -56.26
CA ILE A 3 18.28 -38.28 -55.23
C ILE A 3 19.06 -37.05 -55.82
N THR A 4 18.78 -35.73 -55.67
CA THR A 4 17.71 -34.92 -55.04
C THR A 4 17.65 -33.48 -55.60
N THR A 5 16.56 -32.78 -55.25
CA THR A 5 16.21 -31.33 -55.22
C THR A 5 17.26 -30.31 -54.68
N LEU A 6 18.56 -30.55 -54.80
CA LEU A 6 19.58 -29.86 -54.00
C LEU A 6 19.73 -28.31 -54.20
N PRO A 7 19.77 -27.73 -55.41
CA PRO A 7 20.06 -26.29 -55.57
C PRO A 7 18.89 -25.38 -55.16
N LEU A 8 17.66 -25.87 -55.19
CA LEU A 8 16.47 -25.08 -54.82
C LEU A 8 16.29 -24.99 -53.29
N ALA A 9 16.74 -26.01 -52.55
CA ALA A 9 16.70 -26.01 -51.09
C ALA A 9 17.65 -24.95 -50.48
N LEU A 10 18.79 -24.70 -51.12
CA LEU A 10 19.80 -23.74 -50.64
C LEU A 10 19.32 -22.27 -50.72
N LEU A 11 18.43 -21.96 -51.68
CA LEU A 11 17.87 -20.62 -51.87
C LEU A 11 16.75 -20.27 -50.88
N PHE A 12 16.22 -21.25 -50.15
CA PHE A 12 15.06 -21.06 -49.25
C PHE A 12 15.43 -20.91 -47.76
N SER A 13 16.70 -21.12 -47.39
CA SER A 13 17.16 -21.05 -45.99
C SER A 13 17.59 -19.65 -45.53
N ALA A 14 17.58 -18.66 -46.41
CA ALA A 14 18.11 -17.31 -46.15
C ALA A 14 17.09 -16.31 -45.58
N PHE A 15 15.94 -16.77 -45.06
CA PHE A 15 15.08 -15.98 -44.17
C PHE A 15 15.70 -15.88 -42.77
N ALA A 16 16.93 -15.37 -42.69
CA ALA A 16 17.54 -14.99 -41.44
C ALA A 16 16.76 -13.80 -40.86
N PHE A 17 16.33 -13.93 -39.60
CA PHE A 17 15.80 -12.79 -38.85
C PHE A 17 16.89 -11.72 -38.80
N ALA A 18 16.63 -10.57 -39.40
CA ALA A 18 17.64 -9.53 -39.65
C ALA A 18 17.95 -8.75 -38.36
N GLN A 19 18.68 -9.39 -37.44
CA GLN A 19 19.18 -8.77 -36.21
C GLN A 19 20.14 -7.63 -36.54
N VAL A 20 19.92 -6.47 -35.92
CA VAL A 20 20.72 -5.27 -36.11
C VAL A 20 21.72 -5.14 -34.97
N GLY A 21 22.94 -5.63 -35.20
CA GLY A 21 24.08 -5.40 -34.30
C GLY A 21 24.78 -4.07 -34.59
N ILE A 22 24.85 -3.19 -33.60
CA ILE A 22 25.63 -1.95 -33.64
C ILE A 22 26.81 -2.10 -32.67
N ASN A 23 28.03 -2.07 -33.20
CA ASN A 23 29.29 -2.24 -32.45
C ASN A 23 29.41 -3.61 -31.71
N THR A 24 28.67 -4.62 -32.17
CA THR A 24 28.76 -6.02 -31.73
C THR A 24 28.83 -6.95 -32.95
N THR A 25 29.51 -8.09 -32.80
CA THR A 25 29.60 -9.15 -33.82
C THR A 25 28.70 -10.36 -33.53
N ASP A 26 28.03 -10.38 -32.37
CA ASP A 26 27.17 -11.49 -31.91
C ASP A 26 25.91 -10.91 -31.21
N PRO A 27 24.88 -10.49 -31.97
CA PRO A 27 23.73 -9.77 -31.43
C PRO A 27 22.82 -10.64 -30.54
N GLN A 28 22.64 -10.23 -29.28
CA GLN A 28 21.86 -10.99 -28.29
C GLN A 28 20.35 -10.63 -28.28
N ALA A 29 19.91 -9.86 -29.27
CA ALA A 29 18.53 -9.36 -29.46
C ALA A 29 18.29 -8.96 -30.93
N GLU A 30 17.04 -8.60 -31.29
CA GLU A 30 16.69 -8.08 -32.63
C GLU A 30 17.38 -6.75 -32.96
N LEU A 31 17.63 -5.92 -31.94
CA LEU A 31 18.48 -4.74 -31.99
C LEU A 31 19.42 -4.80 -30.78
N ASP A 32 20.72 -4.85 -31.04
CA ASP A 32 21.76 -4.88 -30.02
C ASP A 32 22.72 -3.70 -30.26
N VAL A 33 23.02 -2.94 -29.21
CA VAL A 33 23.79 -1.71 -29.29
C VAL A 33 24.83 -1.68 -28.18
N ASN A 34 26.07 -2.03 -28.53
CA ASN A 34 27.23 -1.93 -27.66
C ASN A 34 27.72 -0.46 -27.60
N GLY A 35 26.91 0.40 -26.96
CA GLY A 35 27.13 1.84 -26.88
C GLY A 35 25.87 2.63 -26.49
N SER A 36 25.91 3.95 -26.67
CA SER A 36 24.80 4.84 -26.29
C SER A 36 23.68 4.90 -27.32
N LEU A 37 22.45 4.57 -26.91
CA LEU A 37 21.23 4.79 -27.71
C LEU A 37 20.74 6.24 -27.58
N ILE A 38 20.49 6.93 -28.70
CA ILE A 38 19.90 8.29 -28.74
C ILE A 38 18.66 8.30 -29.64
N VAL A 39 17.48 8.31 -29.02
CA VAL A 39 16.19 8.41 -29.74
C VAL A 39 15.86 9.88 -29.99
N ARG A 40 16.05 10.34 -31.23
CA ARG A 40 15.85 11.77 -31.61
C ARG A 40 14.40 12.13 -31.96
N SER A 41 13.62 11.17 -32.43
CA SER A 41 12.22 11.37 -32.79
C SER A 41 11.47 10.04 -32.68
N LEU A 42 10.32 10.05 -32.03
CA LEU A 42 9.31 9.00 -32.13
C LEU A 42 8.22 9.57 -33.04
N ASN A 43 8.12 9.06 -34.27
CA ASN A 43 7.13 9.54 -35.23
C ASN A 43 5.74 8.99 -34.88
N THR A 44 5.06 9.65 -33.95
CA THR A 44 3.72 9.32 -33.48
C THR A 44 2.78 10.49 -33.72
N ASN A 45 1.72 10.26 -34.50
CA ASN A 45 0.72 11.27 -34.87
C ASN A 45 -0.28 11.56 -33.72
N HIS A 46 0.23 11.68 -32.49
CA HIS A 46 -0.56 11.87 -31.27
C HIS A 46 -0.31 13.25 -30.69
N THR A 47 -1.39 14.00 -30.47
CA THR A 47 -1.37 15.40 -30.00
C THR A 47 -1.02 15.56 -28.52
N THR A 48 -1.05 14.49 -27.73
CA THR A 48 -0.68 14.47 -26.31
C THR A 48 0.46 13.48 -26.05
N ARG A 49 1.59 13.97 -25.52
CA ARG A 49 2.78 13.16 -25.20
C ARG A 49 2.91 12.97 -23.69
N ARG A 50 2.41 11.84 -23.18
CA ARG A 50 2.57 11.39 -21.79
C ARG A 50 3.29 10.04 -21.75
N ALA A 51 4.34 9.94 -20.95
CA ALA A 51 5.05 8.70 -20.69
C ALA A 51 4.11 7.67 -20.03
N VAL A 52 3.94 6.52 -20.69
CA VAL A 52 3.09 5.41 -20.23
C VAL A 52 3.86 4.32 -19.45
N ARG A 53 5.19 4.33 -19.55
CA ARG A 53 6.13 3.40 -18.93
C ARG A 53 7.47 4.11 -18.69
N LEU A 54 8.22 3.62 -17.70
CA LEU A 54 9.68 3.74 -17.69
C LEU A 54 10.28 2.47 -18.27
N VAL A 55 11.46 2.60 -18.88
CA VAL A 55 12.28 1.50 -19.37
C VAL A 55 13.61 1.57 -18.63
N GLY A 56 14.03 0.45 -18.06
CA GLY A 56 15.34 0.27 -17.44
C GLY A 56 16.18 -0.73 -18.23
N VAL A 57 17.37 -1.04 -17.72
CA VAL A 57 18.26 -2.06 -18.28
C VAL A 57 18.44 -3.17 -17.24
N ASP A 58 18.26 -4.42 -17.64
CA ASP A 58 18.43 -5.58 -16.74
C ASP A 58 19.91 -6.01 -16.60
N ALA A 59 20.17 -6.98 -15.73
CA ALA A 59 21.51 -7.51 -15.49
C ALA A 59 22.14 -8.22 -16.72
N THR A 60 21.40 -8.42 -17.80
CA THR A 60 21.88 -8.95 -19.09
C THR A 60 22.02 -7.88 -20.17
N GLY A 61 21.83 -6.59 -19.84
CA GLY A 61 21.92 -5.47 -20.77
C GLY A 61 20.63 -5.22 -21.57
N ARG A 62 19.54 -5.95 -21.32
CA ARG A 62 18.30 -5.81 -22.10
C ARG A 62 17.41 -4.70 -21.57
N MET A 63 16.76 -3.96 -22.48
CA MET A 63 15.75 -2.97 -22.12
C MET A 63 14.48 -3.66 -21.61
N VAL A 64 14.08 -3.36 -20.38
CA VAL A 64 12.91 -3.95 -19.72
C VAL A 64 11.96 -2.89 -19.13
N PRO A 65 10.64 -3.11 -19.09
CA PRO A 65 9.72 -2.20 -18.42
C PRO A 65 10.00 -2.18 -16.91
N VAL A 66 10.13 -0.99 -16.33
CA VAL A 66 10.22 -0.84 -14.87
C VAL A 66 8.82 -0.96 -14.28
N ALA A 67 8.63 -1.85 -13.31
CA ALA A 67 7.41 -1.91 -12.52
C ALA A 67 7.33 -0.71 -11.57
N MET A 68 6.18 -0.04 -11.49
CA MET A 68 5.95 0.98 -10.47
C MET A 68 5.62 0.29 -9.15
N GLY A 69 6.24 0.73 -8.05
CA GLY A 69 5.86 0.30 -6.71
C GLY A 69 4.55 0.94 -6.24
N GLU A 70 4.09 0.54 -5.06
CA GLU A 70 2.94 1.18 -4.41
C GLU A 70 3.18 2.69 -4.22
N ASN A 71 2.11 3.47 -4.35
CA ASN A 71 2.14 4.93 -4.22
C ASN A 71 3.09 5.65 -5.20
N VAL A 72 3.46 5.06 -6.34
CA VAL A 72 4.24 5.72 -7.41
C VAL A 72 3.47 5.68 -8.74
N GLU A 73 3.42 6.80 -9.46
CA GLU A 73 2.88 6.84 -10.84
C GLU A 73 3.67 7.73 -11.80
N LEU A 74 3.30 7.64 -13.09
CA LEU A 74 3.78 8.52 -14.15
C LEU A 74 2.72 9.56 -14.53
N GLU A 75 2.97 10.81 -14.17
CA GLU A 75 2.15 11.96 -14.49
C GLU A 75 2.98 13.00 -15.27
N ASP A 76 2.49 13.40 -16.44
CA ASP A 76 3.10 14.41 -17.32
C ASP A 76 4.63 14.30 -17.48
N ASN A 77 5.07 13.06 -17.71
CA ASN A 77 6.48 12.66 -17.90
C ASN A 77 7.37 12.77 -16.65
N LYS A 78 6.77 12.88 -15.46
CA LYS A 78 7.43 12.83 -14.16
C LYS A 78 7.05 11.55 -13.41
N VAL A 79 7.99 11.01 -12.64
CA VAL A 79 7.68 10.05 -11.57
C VAL A 79 7.18 10.85 -10.37
N VAL A 80 5.97 10.58 -9.91
CA VAL A 80 5.38 11.25 -8.75
C VAL A 80 4.96 10.24 -7.69
N ALA A 81 5.22 10.57 -6.43
CA ALA A 81 4.69 9.80 -5.30
C ALA A 81 3.25 10.25 -5.04
N LYS A 82 2.31 9.31 -5.03
CA LYS A 82 0.95 9.57 -4.58
C LYS A 82 0.97 9.88 -3.10
N LYS A 83 0.39 11.01 -2.72
CA LYS A 83 -0.03 11.23 -1.34
C LYS A 83 -1.04 10.14 -0.99
N GLN A 84 -0.73 9.32 0.01
CA GLN A 84 -1.65 8.30 0.51
C GLN A 84 -3.00 8.95 0.86
N ARG A 85 -4.08 8.33 0.41
CA ARG A 85 -5.44 8.72 0.78
C ARG A 85 -5.78 7.93 2.04
N LEU A 86 -6.16 8.64 3.11
CA LEU A 86 -6.68 8.00 4.30
C LEU A 86 -8.08 7.45 3.97
N GLU A 87 -8.24 6.14 4.00
CA GLU A 87 -9.54 5.51 3.76
C GLU A 87 -10.24 5.17 5.08
N PHE A 88 -11.57 5.33 5.07
CA PHE A 88 -12.42 4.95 6.19
C PHE A 88 -12.68 3.44 6.18
N GLY A 89 -12.49 2.83 7.35
CA GLY A 89 -13.02 1.54 7.74
C GLY A 89 -14.11 1.70 8.79
N GLU A 90 -14.88 0.65 9.00
CA GLU A 90 -15.97 0.60 9.97
C GLU A 90 -15.85 -0.69 10.79
N LEU A 91 -16.21 -0.64 12.07
CA LEU A 91 -16.25 -1.83 12.90
C LEU A 91 -17.60 -2.53 12.78
N PRO A 92 -17.66 -3.87 12.90
CA PRO A 92 -18.90 -4.56 13.22
C PRO A 92 -19.54 -3.96 14.48
N SER A 93 -20.87 -4.08 14.60
CA SER A 93 -21.62 -3.57 15.75
C SER A 93 -20.99 -4.00 17.07
N LEU A 94 -20.46 -3.02 17.81
CA LEU A 94 -19.74 -3.27 19.05
C LEU A 94 -20.68 -3.81 20.13
N ILE A 95 -20.14 -4.55 21.09
CA ILE A 95 -20.86 -4.95 22.30
C ILE A 95 -20.05 -4.43 23.48
N ILE A 96 -20.63 -3.47 24.22
CA ILE A 96 -20.05 -2.98 25.47
C ILE A 96 -20.36 -4.04 26.55
N PRO A 97 -19.36 -4.66 27.19
CA PRO A 97 -19.58 -5.63 28.26
C PRO A 97 -20.14 -4.96 29.52
N GLY A 98 -20.62 -5.75 30.48
CA GLY A 98 -21.21 -5.25 31.73
C GLY A 98 -20.27 -4.45 32.65
N ASN A 99 -18.98 -4.35 32.31
CA ASN A 99 -17.99 -3.48 32.95
C ASN A 99 -17.97 -2.03 32.36
N GLY A 100 -18.77 -1.75 31.32
CA GLY A 100 -18.82 -0.45 30.63
C GLY A 100 -17.65 -0.17 29.68
N ARG A 101 -16.83 -1.17 29.32
CA ARG A 101 -15.56 -0.95 28.62
C ARG A 101 -15.16 -2.12 27.71
N ILE A 102 -14.70 -1.81 26.50
CA ILE A 102 -14.12 -2.82 25.61
C ILE A 102 -12.65 -3.02 25.98
N ASP A 103 -12.30 -4.27 26.26
CA ASP A 103 -10.94 -4.73 26.49
C ASP A 103 -10.44 -5.47 25.24
N ASN A 104 -9.19 -5.21 24.79
CA ASN A 104 -8.59 -5.81 23.59
C ASN A 104 -9.41 -5.64 22.30
N LEU A 105 -9.83 -4.41 21.96
CA LEU A 105 -10.66 -4.16 20.77
C LEU A 105 -9.97 -4.65 19.49
N ASP A 106 -10.59 -5.60 18.79
CA ASP A 106 -10.17 -6.00 17.44
C ASP A 106 -10.72 -4.99 16.42
N ILE A 107 -9.83 -4.25 15.77
CA ILE A 107 -10.16 -3.29 14.71
C ILE A 107 -10.13 -3.89 13.30
N VAL A 108 -9.79 -5.18 13.19
CA VAL A 108 -9.87 -6.03 11.99
C VAL A 108 -9.15 -5.47 10.75
N ILE A 109 -7.88 -5.06 10.93
CA ILE A 109 -7.02 -4.36 9.94
C ILE A 109 -5.97 -5.24 9.23
N LEU A 110 -5.80 -6.51 9.62
CA LEU A 110 -4.75 -7.38 9.08
C LEU A 110 -5.06 -7.84 7.64
N PRO A 111 -4.09 -8.35 6.87
CA PRO A 111 -4.32 -8.82 5.50
C PRO A 111 -5.46 -9.83 5.35
N GLY A 112 -6.54 -9.40 4.70
CA GLY A 112 -7.76 -10.19 4.49
C GLY A 112 -8.91 -9.89 5.46
N GLU A 113 -8.68 -9.07 6.51
CA GLU A 113 -9.73 -8.60 7.43
C GLU A 113 -10.48 -7.37 6.84
N PRO A 114 -11.74 -7.07 7.26
CA PRO A 114 -12.58 -6.02 6.65
C PRO A 114 -11.98 -4.61 6.55
N ASN A 115 -11.13 -4.20 7.49
CA ASN A 115 -10.46 -2.90 7.51
C ASN A 115 -9.02 -2.96 7.00
N HIS A 116 -8.65 -4.01 6.27
CA HIS A 116 -7.34 -4.10 5.61
C HIS A 116 -7.07 -2.88 4.71
N GLY A 117 -5.95 -2.21 4.95
CA GLY A 117 -5.55 -0.98 4.23
C GLY A 117 -6.35 0.28 4.60
N LYS A 118 -7.26 0.23 5.58
CA LYS A 118 -7.95 1.41 6.10
C LYS A 118 -7.10 2.13 7.15
N SER A 119 -7.20 3.45 7.18
CA SER A 119 -6.39 4.30 8.07
C SER A 119 -7.23 5.06 9.09
N ILE A 120 -8.54 5.22 8.86
CA ILE A 120 -9.48 5.85 9.81
C ILE A 120 -10.57 4.85 10.16
N ILE A 121 -10.68 4.46 11.42
CA ILE A 121 -11.66 3.49 11.90
C ILE A 121 -12.81 4.25 12.58
N ARG A 122 -14.02 4.13 12.02
CA ARG A 122 -15.25 4.67 12.62
C ARG A 122 -15.63 3.87 13.85
N LEU A 123 -15.80 4.54 14.98
CA LEU A 123 -16.30 3.96 16.21
C LEU A 123 -17.75 4.43 16.44
N VAL A 124 -18.68 3.49 16.41
CA VAL A 124 -20.11 3.71 16.69
C VAL A 124 -20.41 3.15 18.07
N HIS A 125 -20.91 3.97 18.98
CA HIS A 125 -21.32 3.52 20.31
C HIS A 125 -22.63 2.72 20.20
N PRO A 126 -22.68 1.43 20.56
CA PRO A 126 -23.77 0.53 20.16
C PRO A 126 -25.12 0.74 20.86
N ASN A 127 -25.21 1.76 21.73
CA ASN A 127 -26.46 2.17 22.38
C ASN A 127 -26.43 3.70 22.63
N PRO A 128 -26.65 4.54 21.61
CA PRO A 128 -26.64 6.00 21.75
C PRO A 128 -27.91 6.44 22.48
N THR A 129 -27.81 6.64 23.80
CA THR A 129 -28.98 6.99 24.64
C THR A 129 -29.04 8.48 24.92
N THR A 130 -30.26 9.01 25.05
CA THR A 130 -30.52 10.42 25.35
C THR A 130 -30.30 10.83 26.81
N SER A 131 -29.94 9.88 27.69
CA SER A 131 -29.74 10.11 29.13
C SER A 131 -28.59 9.31 29.76
N GLY A 132 -27.79 8.61 28.95
CA GLY A 132 -26.60 7.89 29.41
C GLY A 132 -25.30 8.65 29.14
N SER A 133 -24.22 8.19 29.75
CA SER A 133 -22.87 8.57 29.34
C SER A 133 -22.59 7.94 27.97
N ASN A 134 -22.77 8.69 26.89
CA ASN A 134 -22.37 8.29 25.54
C ASN A 134 -20.84 8.35 25.44
N GLN A 135 -20.15 7.39 26.08
CA GLN A 135 -18.70 7.35 26.22
C GLN A 135 -18.19 5.93 25.94
N LEU A 136 -17.58 5.73 24.78
CA LEU A 136 -16.94 4.48 24.42
C LEU A 136 -15.58 4.39 25.12
N THR A 137 -15.50 3.57 26.17
CA THR A 137 -14.25 3.34 26.89
C THR A 137 -13.55 2.11 26.33
N ILE A 138 -12.26 2.24 25.99
CA ILE A 138 -11.38 1.17 25.45
C ILE A 138 -10.11 1.09 26.31
N SER A 139 -9.70 -0.12 26.71
CA SER A 139 -8.48 -0.32 27.53
C SER A 139 -7.26 -0.81 26.75
N GLY A 140 -7.46 -1.16 25.49
CA GLY A 140 -6.46 -1.73 24.60
C GLY A 140 -7.08 -2.13 23.27
N ILE A 141 -6.22 -2.26 22.26
CA ILE A 141 -6.55 -2.54 20.86
C ILE A 141 -5.66 -3.69 20.42
N LYS A 142 -6.19 -4.69 19.71
CA LYS A 142 -5.44 -5.85 19.21
C LYS A 142 -4.14 -5.41 18.52
N SER A 143 -3.02 -6.03 18.87
CA SER A 143 -1.69 -5.73 18.35
C SER A 143 -1.62 -5.83 16.82
N ALA A 144 -0.74 -5.02 16.24
CA ALA A 144 -0.58 -4.87 14.79
C ALA A 144 0.88 -5.10 14.35
N PRO A 145 1.17 -5.13 13.03
CA PRO A 145 2.54 -5.00 12.55
C PRO A 145 3.19 -3.69 13.03
N ASP A 146 4.52 -3.70 13.16
CA ASP A 146 5.28 -2.53 13.62
C ASP A 146 5.07 -1.30 12.74
N GLY A 147 4.95 -0.12 13.37
CA GLY A 147 4.72 1.14 12.66
C GLY A 147 3.32 1.31 12.06
N THR A 148 2.37 0.38 12.30
CA THR A 148 1.00 0.50 11.81
C THR A 148 0.32 1.73 12.41
N GLN A 149 -0.16 2.65 11.56
CA GLN A 149 -0.83 3.88 11.99
C GLN A 149 -2.34 3.82 11.74
N ILE A 150 -3.10 4.23 12.75
CA ILE A 150 -4.57 4.34 12.70
C ILE A 150 -5.04 5.68 13.26
N TRP A 151 -6.19 6.12 12.78
CA TRP A 151 -7.01 7.15 13.42
C TRP A 151 -8.27 6.50 13.96
N LEU A 152 -8.60 6.74 15.21
CA LEU A 152 -9.91 6.41 15.76
C LEU A 152 -10.82 7.63 15.64
N TYR A 153 -11.98 7.43 15.03
CA TYR A 153 -12.96 8.49 14.75
C TYR A 153 -14.31 8.11 15.40
N PRO A 154 -14.56 8.52 16.66
CA PRO A 154 -15.85 8.32 17.31
C PRO A 154 -16.95 9.14 16.63
N THR A 155 -17.86 8.46 15.94
CA THR A 155 -19.02 9.11 15.28
C THR A 155 -20.25 9.20 16.18
N GLU A 156 -20.29 8.42 17.26
CA GLU A 156 -21.34 8.45 18.28
C GLU A 156 -20.71 8.38 19.68
N GLY A 157 -20.94 9.42 20.49
CA GLY A 157 -20.33 9.56 21.82
C GLY A 157 -18.84 9.94 21.81
N ASP A 158 -18.30 10.20 23.00
CA ASP A 158 -16.88 10.48 23.21
C ASP A 158 -16.08 9.18 23.33
N LEU A 159 -14.81 9.21 22.93
CA LEU A 159 -13.85 8.12 23.10
C LEU A 159 -12.97 8.37 24.33
N VAL A 160 -12.81 7.34 25.16
CA VAL A 160 -11.84 7.31 26.27
C VAL A 160 -10.96 6.09 26.15
N LEU A 161 -9.66 6.32 26.12
CA LEU A 161 -8.63 5.30 26.18
C LEU A 161 -8.16 5.16 27.64
N LEU A 162 -7.91 3.94 28.10
CA LEU A 162 -7.21 3.69 29.36
C LEU A 162 -5.82 3.16 29.07
N ASP A 163 -4.79 3.80 29.61
CA ASP A 163 -3.41 3.38 29.46
C ASP A 163 -3.03 2.23 30.40
N LEU A 164 -2.08 1.40 29.94
CA LEU A 164 -1.41 0.33 30.71
C LEU A 164 -2.37 -0.57 31.51
N ASN A 165 -3.60 -0.73 31.01
CA ASN A 165 -4.70 -1.28 31.78
C ASN A 165 -4.66 -2.81 31.79
N THR A 166 -4.61 -3.38 32.99
CA THR A 166 -4.40 -4.83 33.21
C THR A 166 -5.54 -5.75 32.75
N ASN A 167 -6.65 -5.20 32.23
CA ASN A 167 -7.72 -5.98 31.60
C ASN A 167 -7.47 -6.22 30.10
N SER A 168 -6.59 -5.44 29.47
CA SER A 168 -6.04 -5.75 28.14
C SER A 168 -4.70 -6.47 28.28
N SER A 169 -4.43 -7.40 27.36
CA SER A 169 -3.14 -8.07 27.23
C SER A 169 -2.01 -7.06 27.04
N THR A 170 -0.81 -7.38 27.51
CA THR A 170 0.35 -6.49 27.49
C THR A 170 0.62 -5.88 26.11
N GLU A 171 0.50 -6.69 25.06
CA GLU A 171 0.71 -6.31 23.66
C GLU A 171 -0.43 -5.46 23.06
N ASN A 172 -1.59 -5.41 23.71
CA ASN A 172 -2.76 -4.64 23.26
C ASN A 172 -2.91 -3.30 24.00
N GLN A 173 -2.18 -3.12 25.10
CA GLN A 173 -2.30 -1.94 25.96
C GLN A 173 -1.87 -0.64 25.26
N ILE A 174 -2.49 0.45 25.68
CA ILE A 174 -2.19 1.80 25.20
C ILE A 174 -1.13 2.40 26.13
N GLN A 175 -0.10 3.03 25.54
CA GLN A 175 0.99 3.64 26.29
C GLN A 175 0.49 4.89 27.05
N ASN A 176 1.01 5.12 28.26
CA ASN A 176 0.67 6.30 29.06
C ASN A 176 0.84 7.60 28.26
N ASN A 177 -0.21 8.43 28.26
CA ASN A 177 -0.26 9.70 27.56
C ASN A 177 -1.23 10.65 28.28
N ILE A 178 -1.08 11.95 28.11
CA ILE A 178 -2.02 12.97 28.64
C ILE A 178 -3.26 13.19 27.75
N ARG A 179 -3.23 12.72 26.50
CA ARG A 179 -4.31 12.84 25.49
C ARG A 179 -5.01 11.52 25.26
N LEU A 180 -5.62 10.95 26.30
CA LEU A 180 -6.36 9.68 26.27
C LEU A 180 -7.88 9.87 26.14
N ARG A 181 -8.34 11.06 25.74
CA ARG A 181 -9.75 11.39 25.50
C ARG A 181 -9.87 12.07 24.14
N CYS A 182 -10.97 11.82 23.45
CA CYS A 182 -11.31 12.37 22.15
C CYS A 182 -12.83 12.58 22.08
N SER A 183 -13.30 13.77 21.75
CA SER A 183 -14.73 14.07 21.74
C SER A 183 -15.42 13.45 20.52
N GLN A 184 -16.75 13.36 20.54
CA GLN A 184 -17.51 12.96 19.36
C GLN A 184 -17.15 13.84 18.14
N TYR A 185 -16.87 13.20 17.00
CA TYR A 185 -16.42 13.78 15.74
C TYR A 185 -15.00 14.39 15.70
N GLU A 186 -14.22 14.34 16.79
CA GLU A 186 -12.77 14.58 16.78
C GLU A 186 -12.01 13.30 16.33
N MET A 187 -10.68 13.37 16.15
CA MET A 187 -9.87 12.18 15.83
C MET A 187 -8.58 12.07 16.64
N ILE A 188 -8.28 10.86 17.10
CA ILE A 188 -7.03 10.52 17.79
C ILE A 188 -6.18 9.55 16.94
N GLN A 189 -4.92 9.90 16.72
CA GLN A 189 -3.96 9.08 15.97
C GLN A 189 -3.16 8.19 16.92
N LEU A 190 -3.07 6.90 16.59
CA LEU A 190 -2.18 5.96 17.26
C LEU A 190 -1.22 5.30 16.26
N VAL A 191 -0.04 4.93 16.72
CA VAL A 191 0.90 4.03 16.04
C VAL A 191 1.16 2.81 16.92
N TYR A 192 1.30 1.63 16.33
CA TYR A 192 1.76 0.46 17.06
C TYR A 192 3.30 0.43 17.12
N ASP A 193 3.85 0.44 18.33
CA ASP A 193 5.27 0.25 18.61
C ASP A 193 5.50 -1.22 19.02
N ARG A 194 6.20 -1.99 18.18
CA ARG A 194 6.49 -3.39 18.44
C ARG A 194 7.64 -3.61 19.42
N ALA A 195 8.49 -2.62 19.67
CA ALA A 195 9.57 -2.72 20.67
C ALA A 195 9.05 -2.46 22.10
N ALA A 196 8.04 -1.59 22.25
CA ALA A 196 7.28 -1.43 23.50
C ALA A 196 6.13 -2.45 23.64
N GLU A 197 5.70 -3.05 22.54
CA GLU A 197 4.46 -3.83 22.41
C GLU A 197 3.23 -3.02 22.86
N LYS A 198 3.09 -1.77 22.42
CA LYS A 198 2.00 -0.85 22.83
C LYS A 198 1.48 -0.04 21.65
N TRP A 199 0.23 0.41 21.79
CA TRP A 199 -0.31 1.51 20.98
C TRP A 199 0.10 2.86 21.58
N VAL A 200 0.86 3.65 20.83
CA VAL A 200 1.34 4.98 21.23
C VAL A 200 0.45 6.05 20.60
N VAL A 201 -0.15 6.90 21.43
CA VAL A 201 -0.91 8.08 20.95
C VAL A 201 0.06 9.12 20.39
N MET A 202 -0.07 9.39 19.09
CA MET A 202 0.80 10.29 18.33
C MET A 202 0.28 11.72 18.32
N ASN A 203 -1.01 11.91 18.03
CA ASN A 203 -1.62 13.23 17.96
C ASN A 203 -3.15 13.19 18.18
N HIS A 204 -3.73 14.36 18.38
CA HIS A 204 -5.16 14.60 18.50
C HIS A 204 -5.55 15.79 17.61
N HIS A 205 -6.71 15.71 16.94
CA HIS A 205 -7.28 16.74 16.08
C HIS A 205 -8.76 16.96 16.38
#